data_AF-A0A915ICR0-F1
#
_entry.id   AF-A0A915ICR0-F1
#
_cell.length_a   1.000
_cell.length_b   1.000
_cell.length_c   1.000
_cell.angle_alpha   90.00
_cell.angle_beta   90.00
_cell.angle_gamma   90.00
#
_symmetry.space_group_name_H-M   'P 1'
#
loop_
_entity.id
_entity.type
_entity.pdbx_description
1 polymer ?
#
loop_
_entity_poly.entity_id
_entity_poly.type
_entity_poly.pdbx_seq_one_letter_code
_entity_poly.pdbx_strand_id
1 'polypeptide(L)'
;MVIFLQISPLLLKKDETRLALFGLGAVRDERLHRMFLQDKVKFLTLADKTAACREWFNMFVLHQNRAKHGQTNYIPEKMLPDFFDLVIWDPTPSAENEFFVMQPGSSVATALSEGEAGDKFVAILKIKGKDFKVEKLKLKTVRQFYFQRLTMSETKITPNRSDT
;
A
#
# COMPACT_ATOMS: atom_id res chain seq x y z
N MET A 1 21.23 3.39 22.94
CA MET A 1 19.77 3.31 23.19
C MET A 1 19.16 2.37 22.15
N VAL A 2 18.67 1.20 22.54
CA VAL A 2 18.03 0.26 21.60
C VAL A 2 16.58 0.70 21.43
N ILE A 3 16.24 1.23 20.26
CA ILE A 3 14.87 1.66 19.94
C ILE A 3 14.14 0.47 19.32
N PHE A 4 13.10 -0.02 20.00
CA PHE A 4 12.14 -0.99 19.46
C PHE A 4 10.94 -0.24 18.89
N LEU A 5 10.36 -0.75 17.81
CA LEU A 5 9.11 -0.24 17.24
C LEU A 5 7.97 -1.17 17.67
N GLN A 6 7.07 -0.66 18.50
CA GLN A 6 5.90 -1.39 18.95
C GLN A 6 4.66 -0.81 18.26
N ILE A 7 3.92 -1.64 17.54
CA ILE A 7 2.71 -1.25 16.80
C ILE A 7 1.52 -1.84 17.54
N SER A 8 0.66 -0.96 18.06
CA SER A 8 -0.55 -1.33 18.81
C SER A 8 -1.79 -1.09 17.95
N PRO A 9 -2.79 -1.98 17.98
CA PRO A 9 -3.99 -1.80 17.18
C PRO A 9 -4.95 -0.81 17.84
N LEU A 10 -5.69 -0.07 17.01
CA LEU A 10 -6.94 0.55 17.38
C LEU A 10 -8.06 -0.48 17.24
N LEU A 11 -8.79 -0.73 18.32
CA LEU A 11 -9.88 -1.71 18.35
C LEU A 11 -11.22 -1.03 18.12
N LEU A 12 -11.92 -1.43 17.06
CA LEU A 12 -13.23 -0.91 16.69
C LEU A 12 -14.24 -2.06 16.64
N LYS A 13 -15.45 -1.82 17.13
CA LYS A 13 -16.56 -2.78 17.06
C LYS A 13 -17.79 -2.07 16.50
N LYS A 14 -18.42 -2.69 15.50
CA LYS A 14 -19.73 -2.32 15.00
C LYS A 14 -20.58 -3.58 14.94
N ASP A 15 -21.62 -3.63 15.77
CA ASP A 15 -22.47 -4.80 15.94
C ASP A 15 -21.62 -6.05 16.28
N GLU A 16 -21.68 -7.09 15.47
CA GLU A 16 -20.88 -8.31 15.62
C GLU A 16 -19.49 -8.21 14.99
N THR A 17 -19.25 -7.21 14.13
CA THR A 17 -17.97 -7.05 13.43
C THR A 17 -16.95 -6.33 14.30
N ARG A 18 -15.74 -6.90 14.35
CA ARG A 18 -14.62 -6.37 15.14
C ARG A 18 -13.42 -6.13 14.24
N LEU A 19 -12.82 -4.96 14.33
CA LEU A 19 -11.69 -4.52 13.50
C LEU A 19 -10.51 -4.13 14.40
N ALA A 20 -9.36 -4.76 14.18
CA ALA A 20 -8.09 -4.39 14.77
C ALA A 20 -7.29 -3.63 13.69
N LEU A 21 -7.20 -2.31 13.84
CA LEU A 21 -6.53 -1.44 12.89
C LEU A 21 -5.11 -1.10 13.37
N PHE A 22 -4.13 -1.65 12.67
CA PHE A 22 -2.72 -1.37 12.87
C PHE A 22 -2.27 -0.27 11.92
N GLY A 23 -1.46 0.67 12.41
CA GLY A 23 -0.96 1.78 11.61
C GLY A 23 0.54 1.96 11.77
N LEU A 24 1.24 2.18 10.66
CA LEU A 24 2.64 2.59 10.65
C LEU A 24 2.80 3.83 9.78
N GLY A 25 3.14 4.95 10.42
CA GLY A 25 3.52 6.17 9.71
C GLY A 25 4.80 6.01 8.90
N ALA A 26 5.13 7.01 8.09
CA ALA A 26 6.33 6.99 7.26
C ALA A 26 7.60 6.90 8.13
N VAL A 27 8.28 5.76 8.07
CA VAL A 27 9.64 5.56 8.55
C VAL A 27 10.56 5.48 7.34
N ARG A 28 11.82 5.92 7.47
CA ARG A 28 12.81 5.75 6.41
C ARG A 28 12.98 4.25 6.08
N ASP A 29 12.83 3.87 4.81
CA ASP A 29 12.74 2.47 4.40
C ASP A 29 13.95 1.64 4.87
N GLU A 30 15.19 2.13 4.72
CA GLU A 30 16.38 1.36 5.12
C GLU A 30 16.45 1.14 6.64
N ARG A 31 15.91 2.09 7.42
CA ARG A 31 15.80 1.95 8.86
C ARG A 31 14.77 0.88 9.20
N LEU A 32 13.59 0.95 8.59
CA LEU A 32 12.52 0.00 8.87
C LEU A 32 12.90 -1.42 8.41
N HIS A 33 13.49 -1.57 7.23
CA HIS A 33 14.02 -2.84 6.73
C HIS A 33 15.02 -3.47 7.71
N ARG A 34 15.98 -2.68 8.23
CA ARG A 34 16.92 -3.16 9.25
C ARG A 34 16.23 -3.53 10.56
N MET A 35 15.16 -2.81 10.94
CA MET A 35 14.41 -3.13 12.17
C MET A 35 13.63 -4.44 12.03
N PHE A 36 13.05 -4.73 10.86
CA PHE A 36 12.44 -6.03 10.57
C PHE A 36 13.47 -7.16 10.62
N LEU A 37 14.62 -7.02 9.96
CA LEU A 37 15.69 -8.03 9.99
C LEU A 37 16.28 -8.30 11.39
N GLN A 38 16.17 -7.33 12.30
CA GLN A 38 16.69 -7.43 13.67
C GLN A 38 15.60 -7.83 14.68
N ASP A 39 14.41 -8.21 14.24
CA ASP A 39 13.25 -8.53 15.08
C ASP A 39 12.90 -7.40 16.07
N LYS A 40 13.12 -6.14 15.66
CA LYS A 40 12.85 -4.93 16.45
C LYS A 40 11.47 -4.32 16.20
N VAL A 41 10.67 -4.94 15.34
CA VAL A 41 9.27 -4.57 15.09
C VAL A 41 8.38 -5.57 15.79
N LYS A 42 7.58 -5.11 16.76
CA LYS A 42 6.63 -5.95 17.50
C LYS A 42 5.21 -5.45 17.28
N PHE A 43 4.36 -6.33 16.76
CA PHE A 43 2.93 -6.10 16.68
C PHE A 43 2.29 -6.59 17.98
N LEU A 44 1.61 -5.72 18.70
CA LEU A 44 0.79 -6.14 19.83
C LEU A 44 -0.46 -6.80 19.30
N THR A 45 -0.48 -8.11 19.30
CA THR A 45 -1.66 -8.88 18.97
C THR A 45 -2.48 -9.12 20.23
N LEU A 46 -3.78 -9.34 20.06
CA LEU A 46 -4.65 -9.80 21.16
C LEU A 46 -4.44 -11.31 21.46
N ALA A 47 -3.43 -11.92 20.83
CA ALA A 47 -3.27 -13.36 20.65
C ALA A 47 -2.93 -14.14 21.93
N ASP A 48 -2.54 -13.47 23.01
CA ASP A 48 -2.09 -14.21 24.20
C ASP A 48 -3.23 -14.78 25.05
N LYS A 49 -4.53 -14.51 24.77
CA LYS A 49 -5.57 -14.85 25.77
C LYS A 49 -6.92 -15.43 25.34
N THR A 50 -7.28 -15.68 24.07
CA THR A 50 -8.54 -16.43 23.77
C THR A 50 -8.79 -16.76 22.29
N ALA A 51 -9.64 -17.77 22.04
CA ALA A 51 -10.24 -18.13 20.74
C ALA A 51 -10.94 -16.96 20.00
N ALA A 52 -11.20 -15.84 20.70
CA ALA A 52 -11.73 -14.59 20.17
C ALA A 52 -10.83 -13.92 19.11
N CYS A 53 -9.57 -14.36 18.94
CA CYS A 53 -8.68 -13.84 17.91
C CYS A 53 -9.14 -14.17 16.47
N ARG A 54 -9.89 -15.26 16.28
CA ARG A 54 -10.52 -15.55 14.98
C ARG A 54 -11.66 -14.58 14.64
N GLU A 55 -12.12 -13.77 15.59
CA GLU A 55 -13.23 -12.84 15.39
C GLU A 55 -12.79 -11.46 14.87
N TRP A 56 -11.51 -11.08 15.03
CA TRP A 56 -11.03 -9.75 14.65
C TRP A 56 -10.54 -9.70 13.22
N PHE A 57 -11.12 -8.84 12.39
CA PHE A 57 -10.52 -8.46 11.12
C PHE A 57 -9.27 -7.60 11.38
N ASN A 58 -8.10 -8.09 11.03
CA ASN A 58 -6.81 -7.43 11.23
C ASN A 58 -6.44 -6.65 9.96
N MET A 59 -6.47 -5.33 10.07
CA MET A 59 -6.11 -4.43 8.98
C MET A 59 -4.84 -3.69 9.31
N PHE A 60 -3.88 -3.67 8.39
CA PHE A 60 -2.65 -2.88 8.53
C PHE A 60 -2.59 -1.77 7.49
N VAL A 61 -2.25 -0.57 7.93
CA VAL A 61 -2.04 0.59 7.04
C VAL A 61 -0.60 1.05 7.19
N LEU A 62 0.15 1.05 6.09
CA LEU A 62 1.54 1.52 6.06
C LEU A 62 1.84 2.40 4.86
N HIS A 63 2.77 3.34 5.07
CA HIS A 63 3.23 4.27 4.06
C HIS A 63 4.73 4.05 3.81
N GLN A 64 5.09 3.07 2.97
CA GLN A 64 6.47 2.67 2.67
C GLN A 64 6.64 2.34 1.19
N ASN A 65 7.88 2.44 0.69
CA ASN A 65 8.19 1.98 -0.66
C ASN A 65 8.00 0.46 -0.74
N ARG A 66 7.22 -0.01 -1.72
CA ARG A 66 7.09 -1.45 -2.02
C ARG A 66 8.03 -1.86 -3.15
N ALA A 67 8.25 -0.98 -4.13
CA ALA A 67 9.10 -1.25 -5.28
C ALA A 67 10.59 -1.27 -4.89
N LYS A 68 11.29 -2.29 -5.36
CA LYS A 68 12.72 -2.49 -5.15
C LYS A 68 13.52 -1.51 -6.02
N HIS A 69 13.76 -0.31 -5.52
CA HIS A 69 14.67 0.66 -6.16
C HIS A 69 16.14 0.48 -5.72
N GLY A 70 16.43 -0.53 -4.89
CA GLY A 70 17.71 -0.78 -4.23
C GLY A 70 17.61 -2.04 -3.36
N GLN A 71 18.68 -2.38 -2.62
CA GLN A 71 18.69 -3.62 -1.84
C GLN A 71 17.85 -3.55 -0.55
N THR A 72 17.72 -2.36 0.05
CA THR A 72 17.14 -2.17 1.40
C THR A 72 16.13 -1.02 1.50
N ASN A 73 15.84 -0.33 0.40
CA ASN A 73 14.94 0.83 0.34
C ASN A 73 13.49 0.47 0.02
N TYR A 74 13.06 -0.70 0.47
CA TYR A 74 11.69 -1.19 0.36
C TYR A 74 11.42 -2.18 1.48
N ILE A 75 10.15 -2.47 1.75
CA ILE A 75 9.74 -3.50 2.69
C ILE A 75 9.20 -4.70 1.90
N PRO A 76 9.94 -5.83 1.83
CA PRO A 76 9.38 -7.05 1.28
C PRO A 76 8.09 -7.46 2.01
N GLU A 77 7.10 -7.83 1.21
CA GLU A 77 5.80 -8.33 1.62
C GLU A 77 5.89 -9.52 2.59
N LYS A 78 6.94 -10.35 2.47
CA LYS A 78 7.23 -11.51 3.32
C LYS A 78 7.69 -11.15 4.75
N MET A 79 8.08 -9.90 5.00
CA MET A 79 8.44 -9.45 6.35
C MET A 79 7.22 -9.06 7.18
N LEU A 80 6.05 -8.93 6.56
CA LEU A 80 4.81 -8.69 7.28
C LEU A 80 4.27 -10.00 7.85
N PRO A 81 3.77 -9.98 9.10
CA PRO A 81 3.07 -11.12 9.68
C PRO A 81 1.88 -11.58 8.84
N ASP A 82 1.65 -12.89 8.81
CA ASP A 82 0.56 -13.58 8.11
C ASP A 82 -0.83 -13.40 8.77
N PHE A 83 -0.90 -12.94 10.02
CA PHE A 83 -2.17 -12.75 10.74
C PHE A 83 -3.05 -11.60 10.20
N PHE A 84 -2.52 -10.76 9.30
CA PHE A 84 -3.28 -9.68 8.68
C PHE A 84 -4.26 -10.22 7.63
N ASP A 85 -5.51 -9.75 7.67
CA ASP A 85 -6.49 -10.09 6.65
C ASP A 85 -6.39 -9.13 5.44
N LEU A 86 -6.04 -7.85 5.69
CA LEU A 86 -5.89 -6.81 4.68
C LEU A 86 -4.77 -5.83 5.02
N VAL A 87 -3.91 -5.53 4.04
CA VAL A 87 -2.87 -4.51 4.13
C VAL A 87 -3.15 -3.40 3.13
N ILE A 88 -3.30 -2.17 3.59
CA ILE A 88 -3.40 -0.97 2.76
C ILE A 88 -2.01 -0.37 2.62
N TRP A 89 -1.47 -0.43 1.40
CA TRP A 89 -0.09 -0.07 1.07
C TRP A 89 -0.07 1.01 -0.02
N ASP A 90 0.82 1.99 0.14
CA ASP A 90 1.09 3.12 -0.77
C ASP A 90 1.34 2.71 -2.26
N PRO A 91 1.20 3.61 -3.26
CA PRO A 91 1.09 3.23 -4.68
C PRO A 91 2.36 2.69 -5.30
N THR A 92 2.58 1.39 -5.22
CA THR A 92 3.49 0.65 -6.11
C THR A 92 2.95 -0.75 -6.44
N PRO A 93 2.76 -1.11 -7.74
CA PRO A 93 2.10 -2.35 -8.15
C PRO A 93 2.91 -3.60 -7.77
N SER A 94 2.21 -4.68 -7.37
CA SER A 94 2.74 -6.04 -7.17
C SER A 94 1.61 -6.99 -6.75
N ALA A 95 1.79 -8.28 -7.00
CA ALA A 95 0.80 -9.34 -6.86
C ALA A 95 1.41 -10.61 -6.25
N GLU A 96 1.81 -10.61 -4.97
CA GLU A 96 2.23 -11.85 -4.30
C GLU A 96 1.99 -11.74 -2.79
N ASN A 97 0.98 -12.45 -2.23
CA ASN A 97 0.92 -12.90 -0.82
C ASN A 97 -0.41 -13.61 -0.43
N GLU A 98 -0.43 -14.23 0.78
CA GLU A 98 -1.59 -14.92 1.39
C GLU A 98 -2.63 -13.97 2.01
N PHE A 99 -2.28 -12.71 2.25
CA PHE A 99 -3.20 -11.64 2.65
C PHE A 99 -3.49 -10.70 1.47
N PHE A 100 -4.61 -9.98 1.54
CA PHE A 100 -4.95 -9.03 0.48
C PHE A 100 -4.16 -7.73 0.64
N VAL A 101 -3.56 -7.25 -0.46
CA VAL A 101 -2.95 -5.92 -0.52
C VAL A 101 -3.85 -4.99 -1.32
N MET A 102 -4.26 -3.89 -0.71
CA MET A 102 -4.97 -2.82 -1.39
C MET A 102 -4.05 -1.62 -1.59
N GLN A 103 -4.03 -1.14 -2.83
CA GLN A 103 -3.25 0.01 -3.26
C GLN A 103 -4.17 1.05 -3.92
N PRO A 104 -4.74 2.01 -3.17
CA PRO A 104 -5.66 3.00 -3.71
C PRO A 104 -4.95 4.01 -4.64
N GLY A 105 -3.71 4.32 -4.30
CA GLY A 105 -2.89 5.33 -4.96
C GLY A 105 -3.26 6.78 -4.67
N SER A 106 -2.56 7.69 -5.33
CA SER A 106 -2.68 9.13 -5.11
C SER A 106 -4.01 9.67 -5.61
N SER A 107 -4.52 10.73 -4.96
CA SER A 107 -5.70 11.48 -5.45
C SER A 107 -5.35 12.51 -6.52
N VAL A 108 -4.06 12.73 -6.78
CA VAL A 108 -3.53 13.71 -7.74
C VAL A 108 -2.25 13.17 -8.37
N ALA A 109 -1.98 13.55 -9.63
CA ALA A 109 -0.69 13.27 -10.25
C ALA A 109 0.40 14.14 -9.60
N THR A 110 1.36 13.50 -8.93
CA THR A 110 2.49 14.17 -8.26
C THR A 110 3.74 14.26 -9.14
N ALA A 111 3.81 13.41 -10.16
CA ALA A 111 4.86 13.41 -11.17
C ALA A 111 4.28 13.23 -12.58
N LEU A 112 5.02 13.70 -13.59
CA LEU A 112 4.69 13.48 -15.01
C LEU A 112 5.24 12.12 -15.48
N SER A 113 4.74 11.04 -14.87
CA SER A 113 5.18 9.68 -15.14
C SER A 113 4.05 8.81 -15.69
N GLU A 114 4.40 7.74 -16.39
CA GLU A 114 3.44 6.78 -16.96
C GLU A 114 2.47 6.21 -15.90
N GLY A 115 2.93 5.95 -14.68
CA GLY A 115 2.10 5.44 -13.58
C GLY A 115 1.09 6.45 -13.02
N GLU A 116 1.28 7.74 -13.30
CA GLU A 116 0.39 8.81 -12.83
C GLU A 116 -0.71 9.15 -13.85
N ALA A 117 -0.58 8.69 -15.10
CA ALA A 117 -1.53 8.95 -16.19
C ALA A 117 -2.83 8.14 -16.10
N GLY A 118 -2.87 7.12 -15.25
CA GLY A 118 -4.07 6.30 -15.02
C GLY A 118 -5.18 7.06 -14.28
N ASP A 119 -6.42 6.59 -14.47
CA ASP A 119 -7.57 7.05 -13.69
C ASP A 119 -7.34 6.88 -12.20
N LYS A 120 -7.76 7.86 -11.40
CA LYS A 120 -7.63 7.85 -9.94
C LYS A 120 -8.94 7.42 -9.28
N PHE A 121 -8.83 6.65 -8.21
CA PHE A 121 -9.97 6.07 -7.51
C PHE A 121 -9.83 6.23 -5.99
N VAL A 122 -10.96 6.21 -5.31
CA VAL A 122 -11.05 5.88 -3.88
C VAL A 122 -11.82 4.58 -3.73
N ALA A 123 -11.75 3.96 -2.55
CA ALA A 123 -12.45 2.71 -2.29
C ALA A 123 -13.32 2.83 -1.04
N ILE A 124 -14.54 2.30 -1.12
CA ILE A 124 -15.37 2.01 0.04
C ILE A 124 -15.10 0.57 0.46
N LEU A 125 -14.46 0.40 1.61
CA LEU A 125 -14.21 -0.90 2.23
C LEU A 125 -15.36 -1.26 3.15
N LYS A 126 -16.06 -2.38 2.85
CA LYS A 126 -17.17 -2.91 3.65
C LYS A 126 -16.70 -4.20 4.31
N ILE A 127 -16.59 -4.20 5.64
CA ILE A 127 -16.13 -5.35 6.44
C ILE A 127 -17.34 -5.94 7.17
N LYS A 128 -17.50 -7.27 7.13
CA LYS A 128 -18.51 -8.01 7.90
C LYS A 128 -17.88 -9.28 8.46
N GLY A 129 -17.72 -9.32 9.79
CA GLY A 129 -16.97 -10.41 10.42
C GLY A 129 -15.54 -10.45 9.89
N LYS A 130 -15.17 -11.55 9.21
CA LYS A 130 -13.88 -11.75 8.56
C LYS A 130 -13.87 -11.49 7.05
N ASP A 131 -15.05 -11.38 6.44
CA ASP A 131 -15.18 -11.09 5.02
C ASP A 131 -15.14 -9.58 4.76
N PHE A 132 -14.67 -9.20 3.57
CA PHE A 132 -14.73 -7.81 3.13
C PHE A 132 -15.08 -7.70 1.64
N LYS A 133 -15.61 -6.53 1.27
CA LYS A 133 -15.86 -6.14 -0.11
C LYS A 133 -15.31 -4.74 -0.36
N VAL A 134 -14.79 -4.54 -1.55
CA VAL A 134 -14.17 -3.28 -1.98
C VAL A 134 -14.97 -2.72 -3.14
N GLU A 135 -15.55 -1.54 -2.95
CA GLU A 135 -16.25 -0.81 -4.02
C GLU A 135 -15.36 0.35 -4.47
N LYS A 136 -14.86 0.27 -5.70
CA LYS A 136 -14.00 1.31 -6.29
C LYS A 136 -14.84 2.45 -6.88
N LEU A 137 -14.50 3.68 -6.53
CA LEU A 137 -15.17 4.89 -7.00
C LEU A 137 -14.17 5.79 -7.72
N LYS A 138 -14.43 6.10 -9.00
CA LYS A 138 -13.59 6.99 -9.80
C LYS A 138 -13.70 8.43 -9.29
N LEU A 139 -12.56 9.09 -9.13
CA LEU A 139 -12.51 10.51 -8.78
C LEU A 139 -12.90 11.37 -9.99
N LYS A 140 -13.82 12.32 -9.78
CA LYS A 140 -14.37 13.17 -10.86
C LYS A 140 -13.61 14.47 -11.07
N THR A 141 -12.84 14.91 -10.08
CA THR A 141 -12.18 16.23 -10.06
C THR A 141 -10.70 16.16 -10.42
N VAL A 142 -10.16 14.97 -10.72
CA VAL A 142 -8.76 14.80 -11.08
C VAL A 142 -8.53 15.34 -12.48
N ARG A 143 -7.50 16.19 -12.61
CA ARG A 143 -7.06 16.71 -13.91
C ARG A 143 -6.61 15.56 -14.80
N GLN A 144 -7.16 15.49 -16.01
CA GLN A 144 -6.75 14.49 -17.00
C GLN A 144 -5.27 14.66 -17.34
N PHE A 145 -4.53 13.55 -17.31
CA PHE A 145 -3.12 13.51 -17.65
C PHE A 145 -2.90 12.38 -18.66
N TYR A 146 -2.48 12.73 -19.86
CA TYR A 146 -2.16 11.79 -20.92
C TYR A 146 -0.65 11.67 -21.03
N PHE A 147 -0.15 10.44 -21.12
CA PHE A 147 1.29 10.16 -21.25
C PHE A 147 1.52 9.26 -22.46
N GLN A 148 2.47 9.65 -23.31
CA GLN A 148 2.91 8.85 -24.45
C GLN A 148 4.43 8.91 -24.53
N ARG A 149 5.08 7.75 -24.60
CA ARG A 149 6.50 7.62 -24.90
C ARG A 149 6.66 7.43 -26.41
N LEU A 150 7.47 8.27 -27.05
CA LEU A 150 7.76 8.20 -28.48
C LEU A 150 9.25 7.90 -28.67
N THR A 151 9.55 6.87 -29.46
CA THR A 151 10.91 6.57 -29.91
C THR A 151 11.07 7.08 -31.32
N MET A 152 11.95 8.07 -31.55
CA MET A 152 12.05 8.74 -32.86
C MET A 152 12.31 7.78 -34.03
N SER A 153 13.12 6.74 -33.83
CA SER A 153 13.40 5.71 -34.85
C SER A 153 12.18 4.91 -35.30
N GLU A 154 11.13 4.87 -34.48
CA GLU A 154 9.87 4.17 -34.77
C GLU A 154 8.82 5.11 -35.38
N THR A 155 9.13 6.40 -35.48
CA THR A 155 8.23 7.40 -36.06
C THR A 155 8.54 7.63 -37.54
N LYS A 156 7.51 7.97 -38.31
CA LYS A 156 7.65 8.48 -39.69
C LYS A 156 7.97 9.98 -39.73
N ILE A 157 8.34 10.57 -38.60
CA ILE A 157 8.59 12.01 -38.47
C ILE A 157 10.00 12.29 -38.99
N THR A 158 10.10 13.00 -40.10
CA THR A 158 11.37 13.42 -40.69
C THR A 158 12.00 14.54 -39.84
N PRO A 159 13.23 14.41 -39.33
CA PRO A 159 13.84 15.37 -38.39
C PRO A 159 14.16 16.77 -38.93
N ASN A 160 13.74 17.12 -40.14
CA ASN A 160 13.96 18.45 -40.72
C ASN A 160 12.91 18.68 -41.80
N ARG A 161 11.85 19.41 -41.48
CA ARG A 161 11.25 20.32 -42.46
C ARG A 161 11.88 21.67 -42.17
N SER A 162 12.79 22.11 -43.03
CA SER A 162 13.09 23.53 -43.10
C SER A 162 11.77 24.22 -43.48
N ASP A 163 11.20 24.98 -42.55
CA ASP A 163 10.13 25.91 -42.85
C ASP A 163 10.74 27.06 -43.68
N THR A 164 10.99 26.79 -44.96
CA THR A 164 11.35 27.76 -45.99
C THR A 164 10.29 27.73 -47.08
#